data_AF-A0A959E8M6-F1
#
_entry.id   AF-A0A959E8M6-F1
#
_cell.length_a   1.000
_cell.length_b   1.000
_cell.length_c   1.000
_cell.angle_alpha   90.00
_cell.angle_beta   90.00
_cell.angle_gamma   90.00
#
_symmetry.space_group_name_H-M   'P 1'
#
loop_
_entity.id
_entity.type
_entity.pdbx_description
1 polymer ?
#
loop_
_entity_poly.entity_id
_entity_poly.type
_entity_poly.pdbx_seq_one_letter_code
_entity_poly.pdbx_strand_id
1 'polypeptide(L)'
;MSILEQIFFYFFLIVFGLAGLILSIYITIKKSRQQPLVCPMNGECDVVTSSRFSKFFGIRVEKIGIGYYAAIVLIYVLHNLIPWLLST
;
A
#
# COMPACT_ATOMS: atom_id res chain seq x y z
N MET A 1 4.36 16.36 24.08
CA MET A 1 3.64 15.16 23.60
C MET A 1 4.61 14.00 23.59
N SER A 2 4.33 12.94 24.34
CA SER A 2 5.26 11.88 24.74
C SER A 2 5.90 11.15 23.55
N ILE A 3 7.20 10.87 23.64
CA ILE A 3 7.96 10.10 22.63
C ILE A 3 7.37 8.69 22.41
N LEU A 4 6.77 8.10 23.46
CA LEU A 4 6.12 6.79 23.40
C LEU A 4 4.90 6.75 22.46
N GLU A 5 4.09 7.82 22.45
CA GLU A 5 2.91 7.93 21.57
C GLU A 5 3.31 8.02 20.09
N GLN A 6 4.42 8.73 19.81
CA GLN A 6 4.94 8.85 18.45
C GLN A 6 5.46 7.50 17.95
N ILE A 7 6.24 6.78 18.75
CA ILE A 7 6.77 5.46 18.37
C ILE A 7 5.63 4.47 18.04
N PHE A 8 4.56 4.48 18.83
CA PHE A 8 3.40 3.62 18.58
C PHE A 8 2.69 3.99 17.27
N PHE A 9 2.46 5.28 17.02
CA PHE A 9 1.79 5.74 15.81
C PHE A 9 2.59 5.44 14.54
N TYR A 10 3.91 5.68 14.56
CA TYR A 10 4.80 5.36 13.44
C TYR A 10 4.86 3.86 13.16
N PHE A 11 4.92 3.02 14.21
CA PHE A 11 4.89 1.58 14.06
C PHE A 11 3.61 1.11 13.37
N PHE A 12 2.45 1.62 13.81
CA PHE A 12 1.17 1.33 13.18
C PHE A 12 1.12 1.78 11.72
N LEU A 13 1.58 2.99 11.40
CA LEU A 13 1.62 3.49 10.03
C LEU A 13 2.49 2.63 9.11
N ILE A 14 3.64 2.16 9.58
CA ILE A 14 4.52 1.28 8.81
C ILE A 14 3.84 -0.07 8.55
N VAL A 15 3.22 -0.67 9.57
CA VAL A 15 2.50 -1.96 9.45
C VAL A 15 1.32 -1.85 8.47
N PHE A 16 0.49 -0.81 8.61
CA PHE A 16 -0.63 -0.57 7.70
C PHE A 16 -0.17 -0.22 6.27
N GLY A 17 0.92 0.54 6.14
CA GLY A 17 1.54 0.85 4.85
C GLY A 17 2.05 -0.41 4.14
N LEU A 18 2.74 -1.30 4.86
CA LEU A 18 3.18 -2.60 4.34
C LEU A 18 2.00 -3.50 3.97
N ALA A 19 0.97 -3.57 4.79
CA ALA A 19 -0.24 -4.33 4.49
C ALA A 19 -0.93 -3.81 3.20
N GLY A 20 -1.06 -2.48 3.05
CA GLY A 20 -1.60 -1.85 1.84
C GLY A 20 -0.75 -2.09 0.60
N LEU A 21 0.58 -2.10 0.74
CA LEU A 21 1.53 -2.39 -0.31
C LEU A 21 1.44 -3.86 -0.76
N ILE A 22 1.44 -4.81 0.18
CA ILE A 22 1.28 -6.24 -0.09
C ILE A 22 -0.05 -6.50 -0.79
N LEU A 23 -1.14 -5.88 -0.31
CA LEU A 23 -2.47 -6.03 -0.91
C LEU A 23 -2.50 -5.50 -2.35
N SER A 24 -1.93 -4.32 -2.59
CA SER A 24 -1.88 -3.72 -3.93
C SER A 24 -1.02 -4.54 -4.90
N ILE A 25 0.09 -5.11 -4.43
CA ILE A 25 0.93 -6.04 -5.20
C ILE A 25 0.17 -7.33 -5.50
N TYR A 26 -0.50 -7.90 -4.50
CA TYR A 26 -1.28 -9.14 -4.65
C TYR A 26 -2.35 -9.00 -5.73
N ILE A 27 -3.12 -7.91 -5.69
CA ILE A 27 -4.14 -7.60 -6.70
C ILE A 27 -3.49 -7.40 -8.07
N THR A 28 -2.36 -6.68 -8.14
CA THR A 28 -1.62 -6.46 -9.40
C THR A 28 -1.15 -7.77 -10.03
N ILE A 29 -0.59 -8.69 -9.24
CA ILE A 29 -0.11 -10.00 -9.70
C ILE A 29 -1.28 -10.87 -10.17
N LYS A 30 -2.35 -10.97 -9.37
CA LYS A 30 -3.55 -11.74 -9.71
C LYS A 30 -4.20 -11.25 -11.01
N LYS A 31 -4.32 -9.91 -11.15
CA LYS A 31 -4.83 -9.26 -12.36
C LYS A 31 -3.91 -9.45 -13.56
N SER A 32 -2.59 -9.45 -13.37
CA SER A 32 -1.63 -9.73 -14.44
C SER A 32 -1.65 -11.20 -14.89
N ARG A 33 -2.04 -12.11 -14.00
CA ARG A 33 -2.15 -13.55 -14.26
C ARG A 33 -3.53 -13.97 -14.78
N GLN A 34 -4.47 -13.02 -14.96
CA GLN A 34 -5.88 -13.28 -15.33
C GLN A 34 -6.56 -14.33 -14.44
N GLN A 35 -6.12 -14.43 -13.18
CA GLN A 35 -6.70 -15.38 -12.24
C GLN A 35 -7.90 -14.73 -11.54
N PRO A 36 -9.00 -15.49 -11.31
CA PRO A 36 -10.16 -14.96 -10.62
C PRO A 36 -9.74 -14.45 -9.24
N LEU A 37 -10.08 -13.20 -8.94
CA LEU A 37 -9.82 -12.63 -7.64
C LEU A 37 -10.70 -13.33 -6.60
N VAL A 38 -10.10 -13.77 -5.50
CA VAL A 38 -10.83 -14.34 -4.37
C VAL A 38 -11.64 -13.21 -3.73
N CYS A 39 -12.94 -13.18 -4.00
CA CYS A 39 -13.86 -12.18 -3.47
C CYS A 39 -14.49 -12.74 -2.18
N PRO A 40 -14.14 -12.21 -0.99
CA PRO A 40 -14.65 -12.75 0.28
C PRO A 40 -16.17 -12.56 0.45
N MET A 41 -16.78 -11.67 -0.33
CA MET A 41 -18.23 -11.39 -0.31
C MET A 41 -19.03 -12.16 -1.38
N ASN A 42 -18.47 -13.23 -1.97
CA ASN A 42 -19.15 -14.04 -3.00
C ASN A 42 -19.66 -13.21 -4.22
N GLY A 43 -19.05 -12.05 -4.47
CA GLY A 43 -19.37 -11.16 -5.59
C GLY A 43 -18.37 -11.28 -6.74
N GLU A 44 -18.74 -10.77 -7.92
CA GLU A 44 -17.86 -10.75 -9.10
C GLU A 44 -16.83 -9.61 -8.98
N CYS A 45 -15.81 -9.81 -8.14
CA CYS A 45 -14.67 -8.88 -8.01
C CYS A 45 -13.99 -8.62 -9.37
N ASP A 46 -14.05 -9.55 -10.32
CA ASP A 46 -13.57 -9.38 -11.70
C ASP A 46 -14.34 -8.29 -12.46
N VAL A 47 -15.65 -8.17 -12.28
CA VAL A 47 -16.46 -7.11 -12.92
C VAL A 47 -16.11 -5.73 -12.36
N VAL A 48 -15.86 -5.63 -11.05
CA VAL A 48 -15.50 -4.36 -10.41
C VAL A 48 -14.07 -3.93 -10.74
N THR A 49 -13.13 -4.88 -10.82
CA THR A 49 -11.71 -4.61 -11.11
C THR A 49 -11.39 -4.55 -12.62
N SER A 50 -12.29 -5.02 -13.49
CA SER A 50 -12.21 -4.80 -14.95
C SER A 50 -13.01 -3.59 -15.43
N SER A 51 -13.88 -3.03 -14.58
CA SER A 51 -14.70 -1.85 -14.88
C SER A 51 -13.87 -0.55 -15.01
N ARG A 52 -14.48 0.47 -15.64
CA ARG A 52 -13.96 1.82 -15.86
C ARG A 52 -13.46 2.50 -14.58
N PHE A 53 -13.96 2.09 -13.40
CA PHE A 53 -13.54 2.58 -12.09
C PHE A 53 -12.20 2.01 -11.58
N SER A 54 -11.70 0.91 -12.16
CA SER A 54 -10.40 0.32 -11.80
C SER A 54 -9.22 0.99 -12.53
N LYS A 55 -9.51 1.94 -13.42
CA LYS A 55 -8.51 2.78 -14.09
C LYS A 55 -8.80 4.24 -13.74
N PHE A 56 -8.05 4.78 -12.80
CA PHE A 56 -8.05 6.22 -12.56
C PHE A 56 -7.11 6.86 -13.60
N PHE A 57 -7.65 7.70 -14.49
CA PHE A 57 -6.87 8.39 -15.51
C PHE A 57 -6.10 7.46 -16.50
N GLY A 58 -6.63 6.27 -16.77
CA GLY A 58 -5.96 5.25 -17.61
C GLY A 58 -4.90 4.43 -16.89
N ILE A 59 -4.54 4.80 -15.65
CA ILE A 59 -3.61 4.09 -14.78
C ILE A 59 -4.43 3.19 -13.83
N ARG A 60 -4.03 1.92 -13.77
CA ARG A 60 -4.58 0.95 -12.82
C ARG A 60 -4.42 1.46 -11.39
N VAL A 61 -5.51 1.56 -10.64
CA VAL A 61 -5.54 2.09 -9.25
C VAL A 61 -4.54 1.36 -8.35
N GLU A 62 -4.29 0.08 -8.63
CA GLU A 62 -3.33 -0.75 -7.90
C GLU A 62 -1.90 -0.20 -8.01
N LYS A 63 -1.50 0.33 -9.17
CA LYS A 63 -0.16 0.93 -9.34
C LYS A 63 -0.02 2.25 -8.59
N ILE A 64 -1.09 3.02 -8.51
CA ILE A 64 -1.14 4.27 -7.74
C ILE A 64 -1.05 3.94 -6.24
N GLY A 65 -1.76 2.90 -5.78
CA GLY A 65 -1.68 2.38 -4.42
C GLY A 65 -0.27 1.93 -4.05
N ILE A 66 0.41 1.16 -4.91
CA ILE A 66 1.81 0.76 -4.69
C ILE A 66 2.71 1.99 -4.52
N GLY A 67 2.61 2.98 -5.40
CA GLY A 67 3.41 4.20 -5.31
C GLY A 67 3.15 4.98 -4.01
N TYR A 68 1.88 5.12 -3.63
CA TYR A 68 1.47 5.83 -2.42
C TYR A 68 1.97 5.14 -1.14
N TYR A 69 1.70 3.84 -0.99
CA TYR A 69 2.14 3.09 0.19
C TYR A 69 3.67 2.97 0.26
N ALA A 70 4.35 2.83 -0.88
CA ALA A 70 5.81 2.83 -0.92
C ALA A 70 6.38 4.19 -0.47
N ALA A 71 5.83 5.30 -0.96
CA ALA A 71 6.26 6.64 -0.57
C ALA A 71 6.05 6.90 0.93
N ILE A 72 4.91 6.49 1.49
CA ILE A 72 4.63 6.58 2.94
C ILE A 72 5.71 5.85 3.74
N VAL A 73 5.95 4.57 3.43
CA VAL A 73 6.93 3.77 4.16
C VAL A 73 8.33 4.39 4.02
N LEU A 74 8.70 4.82 2.81
CA LEU A 74 10.01 5.42 2.56
C LEU A 74 10.21 6.71 3.36
N ILE A 75 9.24 7.62 3.37
CA ILE A 75 9.32 8.91 4.07
C ILE A 75 9.48 8.67 5.58
N TYR A 76 8.66 7.81 6.17
CA TYR A 76 8.70 7.56 7.61
C TYR A 76 9.96 6.79 8.06
N VAL A 77 10.46 5.86 7.23
CA VAL A 77 11.73 5.16 7.46
C VAL A 77 12.90 6.12 7.34
N LEU A 78 12.96 6.93 6.28
CA LEU A 78 14.01 7.94 6.10
C LEU A 78 14.00 8.94 7.25
N HIS A 79 12.83 9.43 7.66
CA HIS A 79 12.72 10.37 8.77
C HIS A 79 13.24 9.77 10.10
N ASN A 80 13.05 8.47 10.33
CA ASN A 80 13.61 7.78 11.50
C ASN A 80 15.12 7.50 11.37
N LEU A 81 15.61 7.24 10.15
CA LEU A 81 17.00 6.83 9.92
C LEU A 81 17.98 8.01 9.76
N ILE A 82 17.54 9.13 9.17
CA ILE A 82 18.33 10.36 8.98
C ILE A 82 19.00 10.87 10.27
N PRO A 83 18.31 11.00 11.42
CA PRO A 83 18.95 11.47 12.64
C PRO A 83 20.02 10.51 13.16
N TRP A 84 19.91 9.21 12.88
CA TRP A 84 20.94 8.22 13.21
C TRP A 84 22.15 8.36 12.27
N LEU A 85 21.92 8.57 10.97
CA LEU A 85 22.98 8.68 9.95
C LEU A 85 23.79 9.98 10.00
N LEU A 86 23.16 11.10 10.37
CA LEU A 86 23.83 12.41 10.52
C LEU A 86 24.56 12.59 11.87
N SER A 87 24.48 11.59 12.76
CA SER A 87 25.13 11.62 14.08
C SER A 87 26.50 10.93 14.13
N THR A 88 26.96 10.38 13.00
CA THR A 88 28.34 9.89 12.75
C THR A 88 29.07 10.84 11.83
#